data_AF-A0A3R9MHK3-F1
#
_entry.id   AF-A0A3R9MHK3-F1
#
_cell.length_a   1.000
_cell.length_b   1.000
_cell.length_c   1.000
_cell.angle_alpha   90.00
_cell.angle_beta   90.00
_cell.angle_gamma   90.00
#
_symmetry.space_group_name_H-M   'P 1'
#
loop_
_entity.id
_entity.type
_entity.pdbx_description
1 polymer ?
#
loop_
_entity_poly.entity_id
_entity_poly.type
_entity_poly.pdbx_seq_one_letter_code
_entity_poly.pdbx_strand_id
1 'polypeptide(L)'
;MNEKKTGLEAFVEHHRADFDVFEPRPNLWDDIASELDTAPEEDTTAAPLRIVPLFPVAENLPLTPAAAADTAAVRSARPYGVAAAVATLLMLGTWFWQHRTEATIWTRTGQPATAQSSPAPALYPGLTATAATDGPEQRLASAVQRMESYYAAQITERQQELREVDAEATETMPRADWQRELLDLDSTYQQLKTELYRNPEPDVVLEAMNRNMQIRLDLLTQQLRTRERIRDYHSQPYMVADSRRIP
;
A
#
# COMPACT_ATOMS: atom_id res chain seq x y z
N MET A 1 41.92 -19.66 8.57
CA MET A 1 40.92 -18.78 9.21
C MET A 1 39.83 -18.61 8.17
N ASN A 2 38.67 -19.26 8.32
CA ASN A 2 37.57 -19.10 7.37
C ASN A 2 36.70 -17.96 7.87
N GLU A 3 36.81 -16.80 7.23
CA GLU A 3 35.97 -15.64 7.49
C GLU A 3 34.56 -15.96 6.99
N LYS A 4 33.57 -15.89 7.88
CA LYS A 4 32.17 -16.07 7.52
C LYS A 4 31.72 -14.78 6.83
N LYS A 5 31.77 -14.76 5.49
CA LYS A 5 31.21 -13.68 4.67
C LYS A 5 29.80 -13.38 5.14
N THR A 6 29.54 -12.11 5.45
CA THR A 6 28.23 -11.67 5.97
C THR A 6 27.17 -11.79 4.87
N GLY A 7 25.89 -11.92 5.25
CA GLY A 7 24.80 -12.08 4.27
C GLY A 7 24.70 -10.95 3.25
N LEU A 8 25.04 -9.72 3.67
CA LEU A 8 25.09 -8.55 2.77
C LEU A 8 26.27 -8.61 1.80
N GLU A 9 27.45 -9.02 2.27
CA GLU A 9 28.64 -9.13 1.43
C GLU A 9 28.45 -10.17 0.32
N ALA A 10 27.84 -11.32 0.66
CA ALA A 10 27.48 -12.34 -0.33
C ALA A 10 26.43 -11.84 -1.34
N PHE A 11 25.46 -11.03 -0.89
CA PHE A 11 24.44 -10.44 -1.76
C PHE A 11 25.04 -9.42 -2.73
N VAL A 12 25.87 -8.49 -2.24
CA VAL A 12 26.53 -7.48 -3.08
C VAL A 12 27.48 -8.14 -4.07
N GLU A 13 28.20 -9.19 -3.68
CA GLU A 13 29.09 -9.94 -4.58
C GLU A 13 28.29 -10.69 -5.67
N HIS A 14 27.13 -11.26 -5.33
CA HIS A 14 26.25 -11.93 -6.27
C HIS A 14 25.61 -10.97 -7.30
N HIS A 15 25.28 -9.75 -6.87
CA HIS A 15 24.62 -8.75 -7.70
C HIS A 15 25.58 -7.74 -8.34
N ARG A 16 26.90 -7.85 -8.10
CA ARG A 16 27.90 -6.90 -8.61
C ARG A 16 27.82 -6.73 -10.13
N ALA A 17 27.67 -7.84 -10.86
CA ALA A 17 27.53 -7.80 -12.31
C ALA A 17 26.26 -7.05 -12.74
N ASP A 18 25.16 -7.14 -11.99
CA ASP A 18 23.92 -6.42 -12.28
C ASP A 18 24.07 -4.90 -12.09
N PHE A 19 24.95 -4.48 -11.17
CA PHE A 19 25.27 -3.06 -10.96
C PHE A 19 26.15 -2.49 -12.09
N ASP A 20 27.08 -3.29 -12.63
CA ASP A 20 28.00 -2.88 -13.69
C ASP A 20 27.37 -2.98 -15.11
N VAL A 21 26.14 -3.50 -15.25
CA VAL A 21 25.43 -3.64 -16.55
C VAL A 21 24.95 -2.29 -17.11
N PHE A 22 24.69 -1.31 -16.26
CA PHE A 22 24.17 -0.01 -16.68
C PHE A 22 25.29 1.04 -16.68
N GLU A 23 26.10 1.04 -17.73
CA GLU A 23 26.94 2.20 -18.00
C GLU A 23 26.02 3.38 -18.38
N PRO A 24 26.06 4.52 -17.66
CA PRO A 24 25.33 5.70 -18.09
C PRO A 24 25.81 6.11 -19.50
N ARG A 25 24.94 6.79 -20.27
CA ARG A 25 25.32 7.29 -21.59
C ARG A 25 26.60 8.13 -21.44
N PRO A 26 27.63 7.96 -22.28
CA PRO A 26 28.91 8.65 -22.13
C PRO A 26 28.79 10.17 -22.02
N ASN A 27 27.76 10.74 -22.65
CA ASN A 27 27.51 12.17 -22.71
C ASN A 27 26.49 12.65 -21.65
N LEU A 28 26.02 11.78 -20.76
CA LEU A 28 24.98 12.10 -19.77
C LEU A 28 25.39 13.25 -18.85
N TRP A 29 26.67 13.32 -18.48
CA TRP A 29 27.19 14.41 -17.66
C TRP A 29 27.32 15.73 -18.43
N ASP A 30 27.62 15.68 -19.73
CA ASP A 30 27.67 16.87 -20.59
C ASP A 30 26.26 17.43 -20.83
N ASP A 31 25.27 16.56 -21.01
CA ASP A 31 23.86 16.93 -21.16
C ASP A 31 23.33 17.60 -19.87
N ILE A 32 23.62 17.00 -18.70
CA ILE A 32 23.26 17.58 -17.39
C ILE A 32 23.93 18.93 -17.16
N ALA A 33 25.22 19.06 -17.49
CA ALA A 33 25.94 20.33 -17.37
C ALA A 33 25.33 21.41 -18.28
N SER A 34 24.96 21.04 -19.51
CA SER A 34 24.28 21.94 -20.44
C SER A 34 22.90 22.37 -19.93
N GLU A 35 22.11 21.46 -19.36
CA GLU A 35 20.80 21.79 -18.77
C GLU A 35 20.91 22.71 -17.54
N LEU A 36 21.96 22.54 -16.72
CA LEU A 36 22.22 23.39 -15.55
C LEU A 36 22.69 24.81 -15.94
N ASP A 37 23.47 24.93 -17.01
CA ASP A 37 23.90 26.24 -17.55
C ASP A 37 22.77 26.92 -18.35
N THR A 38 21.79 26.15 -18.83
CA THR A 38 20.58 26.67 -19.48
C THR A 38 19.54 27.00 -18.40
N ALA A 39 19.71 28.14 -17.73
CA ALA A 39 18.64 28.70 -16.91
C ALA A 39 17.33 28.77 -17.73
N PRO A 40 16.18 28.35 -17.19
CA PRO A 40 14.94 28.30 -17.95
C PRO A 40 14.57 29.72 -18.40
N GLU A 41 14.51 29.93 -19.71
CA GLU A 41 13.99 31.17 -20.27
C GLU A 41 12.53 31.35 -19.84
N GLU A 42 12.26 32.56 -19.37
CA GLU A 42 10.98 33.03 -18.88
C GLU A 42 9.91 32.99 -19.97
N ASP A 43 9.10 31.94 -20.01
CA ASP A 43 7.74 32.09 -20.52
C ASP A 43 6.89 32.76 -19.44
N THR A 44 6.75 34.06 -19.64
CA THR A 44 5.93 34.97 -18.84
C THR A 44 4.47 34.54 -18.94
N THR A 45 4.01 33.65 -18.06
CA THR A 45 2.64 33.65 -17.57
C THR A 45 2.68 33.21 -16.12
N ALA A 46 2.73 34.20 -15.22
CA ALA A 46 2.68 34.00 -13.79
C ALA A 46 1.37 33.28 -13.40
N ALA A 47 1.41 31.96 -13.33
CA ALA A 47 0.44 31.20 -12.56
C ALA A 47 0.69 31.52 -11.08
N PRO A 48 -0.29 32.05 -10.33
CA PRO A 48 -0.07 32.36 -8.93
C PRO A 48 0.26 31.06 -8.19
N LEU A 49 1.39 31.08 -7.47
CA LEU A 49 1.83 30.02 -6.58
C LEU A 49 0.64 29.59 -5.70
N ARG A 50 0.16 28.35 -5.91
CA ARG A 50 -0.96 27.80 -5.15
C ARG A 50 -0.44 27.35 -3.78
N ILE A 51 -0.26 28.32 -2.89
CA ILE A 51 0.09 28.07 -1.50
C ILE A 51 -1.14 27.45 -0.82
N VAL A 52 -1.07 26.15 -0.52
CA VAL A 52 -2.07 25.47 0.30
C VAL A 52 -1.69 25.70 1.77
N PRO A 53 -2.52 26.36 2.59
CA PRO A 53 -2.23 26.52 4.01
C PRO A 53 -2.29 25.16 4.71
N LEU A 54 -1.25 24.80 5.46
CA LEU A 54 -1.16 23.55 6.24
C LEU A 54 -2.19 23.47 7.38
N PHE A 55 -2.89 24.58 7.68
CA PHE A 55 -3.98 24.65 8.63
C PHE A 55 -5.09 25.54 8.05
N PRO A 56 -6.25 25.01 7.62
CA PRO A 56 -7.37 25.87 7.30
C PRO A 56 -7.85 26.54 8.60
N VAL A 57 -7.78 27.87 8.65
CA VAL A 57 -8.46 28.65 9.70
C VAL A 57 -9.95 28.31 9.60
N ALA A 58 -10.48 27.65 10.62
CA ALA A 58 -11.90 27.38 10.72
C ALA A 58 -12.64 28.72 10.84
N GLU A 59 -13.19 29.18 9.72
CA GLU A 59 -14.05 30.35 9.69
C GLU A 59 -15.37 29.95 10.34
N ASN A 60 -15.62 30.49 11.52
CA ASN A 60 -16.85 30.28 12.29
C ASN A 60 -18.03 30.90 11.53
N LEU A 61 -18.63 30.16 10.60
CA LEU A 61 -19.91 30.54 10.03
C LEU A 61 -21.01 30.30 11.08
N PRO A 62 -21.79 31.33 11.47
CA PRO A 62 -22.95 31.12 12.33
C PRO A 62 -24.01 30.32 11.56
N LEU A 63 -24.28 29.12 12.06
CA LEU A 63 -25.41 28.28 11.64
C LEU A 63 -26.72 29.00 12.00
N THR A 64 -27.34 29.66 11.02
CA THR A 64 -28.76 30.03 11.14
C THR A 64 -29.60 28.76 11.02
N PRO A 65 -30.45 28.42 12.00
CA PRO A 65 -31.33 27.26 11.90
C PRO A 65 -32.41 27.54 10.86
N ALA A 66 -32.42 26.77 9.77
CA ALA A 66 -33.53 26.74 8.84
C ALA A 66 -34.76 26.20 9.58
N ALA A 67 -35.74 27.08 9.79
CA ALA A 67 -37.02 26.77 10.39
C ALA A 67 -37.74 25.67 9.59
N ALA A 68 -37.89 24.50 10.20
CA ALA A 68 -38.78 23.46 9.73
C ALA A 68 -40.22 23.90 10.03
N ALA A 69 -41.07 23.92 8.99
CA ALA A 69 -42.49 24.17 9.14
C ALA A 69 -43.15 22.99 9.87
N ASP A 70 -43.77 23.30 11.01
CA ASP A 70 -44.72 22.44 11.70
C ASP A 70 -45.93 22.15 10.80
N THR A 71 -46.19 20.88 10.54
CA THR A 71 -47.55 20.39 10.32
C THR A 71 -47.81 19.24 11.27
N ALA A 72 -48.30 19.58 12.45
CA ALA A 72 -48.93 18.66 13.37
C ALA A 72 -50.33 18.29 12.86
N ALA A 73 -50.58 17.01 12.59
CA ALA A 73 -51.93 16.44 12.56
C ALA A 73 -51.90 14.92 12.79
N VAL A 74 -51.87 14.57 14.08
CA VAL A 74 -52.54 13.44 14.76
C VAL A 74 -53.07 12.32 13.87
N ARG A 75 -52.60 11.08 14.11
CA ARG A 75 -53.48 9.91 14.28
C ARG A 75 -52.80 8.78 15.04
N SER A 76 -53.64 8.16 15.86
CA SER A 76 -53.37 7.28 16.99
C SER A 76 -53.15 5.80 16.64
N ALA A 77 -52.50 5.11 17.57
CA ALA A 77 -52.75 3.73 18.01
C ALA A 77 -52.03 2.54 17.31
N ARG A 78 -51.13 1.96 18.13
CA ARG A 78 -50.75 0.54 18.35
C ARG A 78 -49.59 -0.07 17.55
N PRO A 79 -48.79 -0.94 18.22
CA PRO A 79 -47.47 -1.36 17.79
C PRO A 79 -47.48 -2.75 17.14
N TYR A 80 -46.34 -3.11 16.55
CA TYR A 80 -45.96 -4.40 15.92
C TYR A 80 -46.32 -4.56 14.44
N GLY A 81 -45.29 -4.61 13.58
CA GLY A 81 -45.46 -5.11 12.22
C GLY A 81 -44.45 -4.73 11.13
N VAL A 82 -43.20 -4.31 11.39
CA VAL A 82 -42.19 -4.18 10.32
C VAL A 82 -40.84 -4.77 10.74
N ALA A 83 -40.86 -6.05 11.14
CA ALA A 83 -39.64 -6.87 11.18
C ALA A 83 -39.36 -7.56 9.83
N ALA A 84 -40.26 -7.45 8.85
CA ALA A 84 -40.18 -8.22 7.60
C ALA A 84 -39.55 -7.49 6.40
N ALA A 85 -39.34 -6.16 6.46
CA ALA A 85 -38.80 -5.40 5.33
C ALA A 85 -37.26 -5.21 5.36
N VAL A 86 -36.63 -5.36 6.53
CA VAL A 86 -35.16 -5.26 6.65
C VAL A 86 -34.48 -6.59 6.24
N ALA A 87 -35.17 -7.71 6.39
CA ALA A 87 -34.64 -9.03 6.02
C ALA A 87 -34.53 -9.25 4.49
N THR A 88 -35.38 -8.62 3.68
CA THR A 88 -35.35 -8.78 2.23
C THR A 88 -34.27 -7.92 1.55
N LEU A 89 -33.89 -6.78 2.15
CA LEU A 89 -32.85 -5.90 1.60
C LEU A 89 -31.42 -6.38 1.93
N LEU A 90 -31.24 -7.14 3.01
CA LEU A 90 -29.96 -7.76 3.35
C LEU A 90 -29.69 -9.07 2.58
N MET A 91 -30.72 -9.77 2.10
CA MET A 91 -30.57 -11.00 1.29
C MET A 91 -30.26 -10.74 -0.20
N LEU A 92 -30.49 -9.53 -0.72
CA LEU A 92 -30.16 -9.17 -2.12
C LEU A 92 -28.78 -8.51 -2.28
N GLY A 93 -28.17 -8.00 -1.20
CA GLY A 93 -26.86 -7.34 -1.25
C GLY A 93 -25.66 -8.29 -1.22
N THR A 94 -25.81 -9.49 -0.65
CA THR A 94 -24.70 -10.46 -0.50
C THR A 94 -24.49 -11.35 -1.73
N TRP A 95 -25.45 -11.42 -2.65
CA TRP A 95 -25.33 -12.22 -3.89
C TRP A 95 -24.36 -11.58 -4.90
N PHE A 96 -24.25 -10.25 -4.95
CA PHE A 96 -23.46 -9.57 -5.97
C PHE A 96 -21.93 -9.68 -5.76
N TRP A 97 -21.48 -9.94 -4.53
CA TRP A 97 -20.05 -10.10 -4.22
C TRP A 97 -19.55 -11.54 -4.38
N GLN A 98 -20.44 -12.55 -4.36
CA GLN A 98 -20.10 -13.95 -4.61
C GLN A 98 -20.14 -14.36 -6.11
N HIS A 99 -20.81 -13.58 -6.96
CA HIS A 99 -20.97 -13.90 -8.39
C HIS A 99 -20.08 -13.07 -9.35
N ARG A 100 -19.05 -12.38 -8.85
CA ARG A 100 -17.96 -11.92 -9.74
C ARG A 100 -17.03 -13.08 -10.03
N THR A 101 -17.48 -13.95 -10.93
CA THR A 101 -16.60 -14.92 -11.60
C THR A 101 -15.62 -14.16 -12.48
N GLU A 102 -14.37 -14.56 -12.31
CA GLU A 102 -13.19 -14.17 -13.05
C GLU A 102 -13.46 -14.15 -14.56
N ALA A 103 -13.17 -13.03 -15.22
CA ALA A 103 -13.18 -12.95 -16.67
C ALA A 103 -12.07 -13.87 -17.20
N THR A 104 -12.49 -15.05 -17.63
CA THR A 104 -11.63 -16.08 -18.19
C THR A 104 -11.01 -15.54 -19.48
N ILE A 105 -9.69 -15.54 -19.48
CA ILE A 105 -8.81 -15.16 -20.58
C ILE A 105 -9.14 -16.03 -21.79
N TRP A 106 -9.17 -15.40 -22.96
CA TRP A 106 -9.43 -16.00 -24.25
C TRP A 106 -8.57 -17.25 -24.48
N THR A 107 -9.22 -18.41 -24.53
CA THR A 107 -8.66 -19.59 -25.18
C THR A 107 -8.67 -19.36 -26.68
N ARG A 108 -7.57 -18.83 -27.21
CA ARG A 108 -7.23 -19.02 -28.61
C ARG A 108 -6.89 -20.51 -28.77
N THR A 109 -7.88 -21.31 -29.18
CA THR A 109 -7.65 -22.64 -29.76
C THR A 109 -7.03 -22.48 -31.14
N GLY A 110 -5.73 -22.21 -31.16
CA GLY A 110 -4.87 -22.36 -32.33
C GLY A 110 -3.92 -23.51 -32.06
N GLN A 111 -4.08 -24.59 -32.81
CA GLN A 111 -3.21 -25.76 -32.88
C GLN A 111 -1.71 -25.38 -32.78
N PRO A 112 -0.89 -25.97 -31.89
CA PRO A 112 0.55 -25.97 -32.12
C PRO A 112 0.82 -27.00 -33.23
N ALA A 113 1.03 -26.51 -34.45
CA ALA A 113 1.78 -27.25 -35.45
C ALA A 113 3.16 -27.55 -34.84
N THR A 114 3.48 -28.83 -34.71
CA THR A 114 4.81 -29.32 -34.38
C THR A 114 5.73 -29.05 -35.58
N ALA A 115 6.23 -27.81 -35.68
CA ALA A 115 7.39 -27.53 -36.52
C ALA A 115 8.64 -27.99 -35.75
N GLN A 116 9.00 -29.26 -35.95
CA GLN A 116 10.36 -29.73 -35.71
C GLN A 116 11.29 -28.90 -36.60
N SER A 117 12.01 -27.96 -36.00
CA SER A 117 13.14 -27.30 -36.63
C SER A 117 14.40 -27.82 -35.94
N SER A 118 15.14 -28.66 -36.65
CA SER A 118 16.50 -29.05 -36.29
C SER A 118 17.38 -27.80 -36.20
N PRO A 119 18.23 -27.64 -35.17
CA PRO A 119 19.36 -26.74 -35.30
C PRO A 119 20.50 -27.48 -35.99
N ALA A 120 20.78 -27.09 -37.24
CA ALA A 120 22.13 -27.15 -37.77
C ALA A 120 23.04 -26.26 -36.89
N PRO A 121 24.34 -26.59 -36.73
CA PRO A 121 25.25 -25.80 -35.90
C PRO A 121 25.68 -24.55 -36.67
N ALA A 122 24.90 -23.49 -36.59
CA ALA A 122 25.31 -22.17 -37.02
C ALA A 122 25.89 -21.42 -35.82
N LEU A 123 27.20 -21.62 -35.67
CA LEU A 123 28.18 -20.72 -35.07
C LEU A 123 27.74 -19.25 -35.27
N TYR A 124 27.34 -18.50 -34.23
CA TYR A 124 27.47 -17.04 -33.96
C TYR A 124 26.56 -16.70 -32.74
N PRO A 125 27.06 -16.44 -31.52
CA PRO A 125 26.21 -15.90 -30.46
C PRO A 125 26.12 -14.39 -30.61
N GLY A 126 25.26 -13.96 -31.54
CA GLY A 126 24.78 -12.58 -31.61
C GLY A 126 23.65 -12.36 -30.60
N LEU A 127 23.86 -11.40 -29.71
CA LEU A 127 22.91 -10.69 -28.85
C LEU A 127 21.43 -11.02 -29.10
N THR A 128 20.87 -12.00 -28.39
CA THR A 128 19.42 -12.10 -28.21
C THR A 128 19.01 -11.09 -27.17
N ALA A 129 18.73 -9.87 -27.61
CA ALA A 129 18.01 -8.87 -26.84
C ALA A 129 16.54 -9.34 -26.68
N THR A 130 16.28 -10.12 -25.62
CA THR A 130 14.92 -10.52 -25.24
C THR A 130 14.55 -9.86 -23.91
N ALA A 131 14.31 -8.55 -23.91
CA ALA A 131 13.70 -7.85 -22.77
C ALA A 131 13.22 -6.43 -23.13
N ALA A 132 12.32 -6.29 -24.11
CA ALA A 132 11.68 -4.99 -24.37
C ALA A 132 10.28 -5.06 -25.02
N THR A 133 9.57 -6.19 -24.90
CA THR A 133 8.26 -6.35 -25.55
C THR A 133 7.05 -6.20 -24.64
N ASP A 134 7.23 -6.06 -23.32
CA ASP A 134 6.10 -5.78 -22.43
C ASP A 134 5.73 -4.30 -22.49
N GLY A 135 4.47 -4.03 -22.87
CA GLY A 135 3.91 -2.67 -22.89
C GLY A 135 3.98 -1.99 -21.51
N PRO A 136 3.92 -0.65 -21.45
CA PRO A 136 4.02 0.11 -20.20
C PRO A 136 2.99 -0.33 -19.14
N GLU A 137 1.75 -0.64 -19.55
CA GLU A 137 0.70 -1.12 -18.64
C GLU A 137 1.02 -2.48 -18.01
N GLN A 138 1.69 -3.37 -18.73
CA GLN A 138 2.04 -4.70 -18.23
C GLN A 138 3.21 -4.64 -17.24
N ARG A 139 4.15 -3.71 -17.46
CA ARG A 139 5.20 -3.38 -16.48
C ARG A 139 4.60 -2.80 -15.20
N LEU A 140 3.62 -1.90 -15.32
CA LEU A 140 2.89 -1.34 -14.18
C LEU A 140 2.15 -2.43 -13.38
N ALA A 141 1.37 -3.27 -14.06
CA ALA A 141 0.61 -4.34 -13.41
C ALA A 141 1.53 -5.33 -12.69
N SER A 142 2.65 -5.72 -13.32
CA SER A 142 3.63 -6.61 -12.69
C SER A 142 4.36 -5.94 -11.51
N ALA A 143 4.60 -4.63 -11.56
CA ALA A 143 5.16 -3.87 -10.43
C ALA A 143 4.22 -3.87 -9.23
N VAL A 144 2.93 -3.56 -9.45
CA VAL A 144 1.89 -3.61 -8.39
C VAL A 144 1.82 -5.00 -7.79
N GLN A 145 1.76 -6.05 -8.61
CA GLN A 145 1.63 -7.42 -8.11
C GLN A 145 2.83 -7.86 -7.26
N ARG A 146 4.06 -7.48 -7.65
CA ARG A 146 5.27 -7.76 -6.85
C ARG A 146 5.26 -7.00 -5.53
N MET A 147 4.87 -5.73 -5.54
CA MET A 147 4.76 -4.92 -4.35
C MET A 147 3.70 -5.50 -3.39
N GLU A 148 2.51 -5.84 -3.90
CA GLU A 148 1.43 -6.42 -3.12
C GLU A 148 1.85 -7.74 -2.46
N SER A 149 2.47 -8.64 -3.21
CA SER A 149 2.91 -9.93 -2.65
C SER A 149 3.97 -9.75 -1.56
N TYR A 150 4.93 -8.84 -1.76
CA TYR A 150 5.98 -8.53 -0.79
C TYR A 150 5.43 -7.98 0.52
N TYR A 151 4.54 -6.98 0.48
CA TYR A 151 3.98 -6.40 1.70
C TYR A 151 2.90 -7.29 2.32
N ALA A 152 2.09 -8.01 1.54
CA ALA A 152 1.08 -8.91 2.07
C ALA A 152 1.69 -9.99 2.97
N ALA A 153 2.83 -10.56 2.57
CA ALA A 153 3.55 -11.53 3.38
C ALA A 153 3.98 -10.93 4.74
N GLN A 154 4.65 -9.78 4.72
CA GLN A 154 5.15 -9.12 5.93
C GLN A 154 4.03 -8.61 6.85
N ILE A 155 2.99 -8.00 6.28
CA ILE A 155 1.83 -7.53 7.05
C ILE A 155 1.15 -8.71 7.74
N THR A 156 1.00 -9.84 7.05
CA THR A 156 0.37 -11.04 7.62
C THR A 156 1.21 -11.62 8.76
N GLU A 157 2.52 -11.72 8.57
CA GLU A 157 3.46 -12.18 9.61
C GLU A 157 3.39 -11.29 10.86
N ARG A 158 3.54 -9.97 10.71
CA ARG A 158 3.48 -9.02 11.83
C ARG A 158 2.11 -9.01 12.52
N GLN A 159 1.02 -9.19 11.77
CA GLN A 159 -0.30 -9.33 12.36
C GLN A 159 -0.45 -10.61 13.19
N GLN A 160 0.16 -11.72 12.76
CA GLN A 160 0.15 -12.97 13.53
C GLN A 160 0.94 -12.81 14.82
N GLU A 161 2.16 -12.30 14.76
CA GLU A 161 2.98 -11.99 15.94
C GLU A 161 2.21 -11.09 16.92
N LEU A 162 1.54 -10.05 16.41
CA LEU A 162 0.80 -9.12 17.26
C LEU A 162 -0.40 -9.80 17.93
N ARG A 163 -1.05 -10.77 17.26
CA ARG A 163 -2.13 -11.57 17.85
C ARG A 163 -1.64 -12.50 18.94
N GLU A 164 -0.46 -13.09 18.78
CA GLU A 164 0.16 -13.95 19.80
C GLU A 164 0.49 -13.12 21.05
N VAL A 165 1.14 -11.97 20.87
CA VAL A 165 1.45 -11.06 21.97
C VAL A 165 0.18 -10.49 22.62
N ASP A 166 -0.87 -10.22 21.84
CA ASP A 166 -2.19 -9.83 22.36
C ASP A 166 -2.84 -10.93 23.20
N ALA A 167 -2.67 -12.20 22.83
CA ALA A 167 -3.24 -13.33 23.56
C ALA A 167 -2.52 -13.56 24.90
N GLU A 168 -1.23 -13.25 24.98
CA GLU A 168 -0.43 -13.34 26.20
C GLU A 168 -0.64 -12.14 27.14
N ALA A 169 -0.93 -10.94 26.60
CA ALA A 169 -1.08 -9.72 27.37
C ALA A 169 -2.48 -9.60 27.99
N THR A 170 -2.57 -9.60 29.33
CA THR A 170 -3.82 -9.49 30.11
C THR A 170 -4.42 -8.05 30.16
N GLU A 171 -4.29 -7.29 29.08
CA GLU A 171 -4.77 -5.90 28.88
C GLU A 171 -3.91 -4.78 29.47
N THR A 172 -3.37 -3.93 28.58
CA THR A 172 -2.99 -2.55 28.93
C THR A 172 -2.85 -1.57 27.74
N MET A 173 -3.16 -1.96 26.49
CA MET A 173 -3.17 -1.04 25.34
C MET A 173 -4.51 -1.03 24.59
N PRO A 174 -5.01 0.15 24.17
CA PRO A 174 -6.16 0.24 23.29
C PRO A 174 -5.88 -0.40 21.92
N ARG A 175 -6.39 -1.61 21.71
CA ARG A 175 -6.27 -2.33 20.43
C ARG A 175 -7.01 -1.62 19.29
N ALA A 176 -8.06 -0.86 19.62
CA ALA A 176 -8.98 -0.27 18.65
C ALA A 176 -8.36 0.86 17.81
N ASP A 177 -7.37 1.59 18.33
CA ASP A 177 -6.89 2.82 17.67
C ASP A 177 -6.05 2.52 16.43
N TRP A 178 -5.02 1.68 16.56
CA TRP A 178 -4.20 1.28 15.41
C TRP A 178 -4.97 0.40 14.41
N GLN A 179 -5.98 -0.34 14.87
CA GLN A 179 -6.87 -1.09 13.98
C GLN A 179 -7.70 -0.16 13.10
N ARG A 180 -8.20 0.95 13.66
CA ARG A 180 -8.92 1.96 12.89
C ARG A 180 -8.01 2.59 11.83
N GLU A 181 -6.78 2.92 12.19
CA GLU A 181 -5.79 3.46 11.25
C GLU A 181 -5.43 2.46 10.13
N LEU A 182 -5.31 1.17 10.46
CA LEU A 182 -5.08 0.14 9.45
C LEU A 182 -6.24 0.01 8.47
N LEU A 183 -7.49 0.14 8.94
CA LEU A 183 -8.68 0.15 8.09
C LEU A 183 -8.72 1.38 7.19
N ASP A 184 -8.33 2.55 7.70
CA ASP A 184 -8.24 3.77 6.91
C ASP A 184 -7.22 3.62 5.78
N LEU A 185 -6.01 3.15 6.11
CA LEU A 185 -4.95 2.85 5.14
C LEU A 185 -5.42 1.83 4.08
N ASP A 186 -6.23 0.84 4.46
CA ASP A 186 -6.86 -0.09 3.52
C ASP A 186 -7.74 0.59 2.51
N SER A 187 -8.64 1.44 2.99
CA SER A 187 -9.53 2.21 2.12
C SER A 187 -8.75 3.14 1.17
N THR A 188 -7.71 3.83 1.66
CA THR A 188 -6.85 4.70 0.84
C THR A 188 -6.18 3.90 -0.27
N TYR A 189 -5.72 2.68 0.01
CA TYR A 189 -5.10 1.85 -1.02
C TYR A 189 -6.07 1.38 -2.09
N GLN A 190 -7.30 1.03 -1.74
CA GLN A 190 -8.32 0.70 -2.74
C GLN A 190 -8.63 1.91 -3.65
N GLN A 191 -8.61 3.12 -3.09
CA GLN A 191 -8.72 4.36 -3.87
C GLN A 191 -7.51 4.52 -4.80
N LEU A 192 -6.29 4.36 -4.29
CA LEU A 192 -5.06 4.45 -5.10
C LEU A 192 -5.04 3.40 -6.23
N LYS A 193 -5.48 2.16 -5.99
CA LYS A 193 -5.63 1.14 -7.06
C LYS A 193 -6.58 1.61 -8.17
N THR A 194 -7.63 2.34 -7.79
CA THR A 194 -8.61 2.86 -8.73
C THR A 194 -8.05 4.04 -9.52
N GLU A 195 -7.28 4.91 -8.86
CA GLU A 195 -6.60 6.05 -9.47
C GLU A 195 -5.47 5.62 -10.39
N LEU A 196 -4.79 4.51 -10.08
CA LEU A 196 -3.64 4.02 -10.83
C LEU A 196 -3.91 3.85 -12.33
N TYR A 197 -5.11 3.38 -12.68
CA TYR A 197 -5.51 3.14 -14.08
C TYR A 197 -6.23 4.34 -14.73
N ARG A 198 -6.51 5.39 -13.96
CA ARG A 198 -7.24 6.59 -14.41
C ARG A 198 -6.37 7.82 -14.46
N ASN A 199 -5.26 7.81 -13.75
CA ASN A 199 -4.35 8.93 -13.62
C ASN A 199 -3.39 8.96 -14.83
N PRO A 200 -3.15 10.13 -15.44
CA PRO A 200 -2.12 10.29 -16.47
C PRO A 200 -0.70 10.00 -15.98
N GLU A 201 -0.45 10.06 -14.67
CA GLU A 201 0.83 9.80 -14.01
C GLU A 201 0.75 8.56 -13.10
N PRO A 202 0.67 7.34 -13.66
CA PRO A 202 0.50 6.11 -12.88
C PRO A 202 1.67 5.83 -11.94
N ASP A 203 2.88 6.27 -12.28
CA ASP A 203 4.07 6.04 -11.47
C ASP A 203 4.01 6.78 -10.12
N VAL A 204 3.43 7.99 -10.11
CA VAL A 204 3.22 8.77 -8.86
C VAL A 204 2.21 8.06 -7.96
N VAL A 205 1.15 7.50 -8.55
CA VAL A 205 0.15 6.74 -7.79
C VAL A 205 0.74 5.44 -7.27
N LEU A 206 1.57 4.75 -8.05
CA LEU A 206 2.30 3.56 -7.61
C LEU A 206 3.20 3.86 -6.40
N GLU A 207 3.90 4.99 -6.42
CA GLU A 207 4.73 5.42 -5.29
C GLU A 207 3.87 5.70 -4.04
N ALA A 208 2.72 6.35 -4.20
CA ALA A 208 1.77 6.55 -3.11
C ALA A 208 1.22 5.21 -2.56
N MET A 209 0.97 4.23 -3.43
CA MET A 209 0.58 2.87 -3.03
C MET A 209 1.68 2.18 -2.22
N ASN A 210 2.94 2.28 -2.67
CA ASN A 210 4.09 1.75 -1.96
C ASN A 210 4.21 2.38 -0.57
N ARG A 211 4.10 3.71 -0.48
CA ARG A 211 4.13 4.45 0.78
C ARG A 211 2.99 4.07 1.71
N ASN A 212 1.77 3.88 1.20
CA ASN A 212 0.65 3.40 2.00
C ASN A 212 0.96 2.03 2.64
N MET A 213 1.52 1.11 1.87
CA MET A 213 1.91 -0.22 2.37
C MET A 213 3.04 -0.16 3.40
N GLN A 214 4.03 0.72 3.19
CA GLN A 214 5.10 0.98 4.17
C GLN A 214 4.53 1.47 5.50
N ILE A 215 3.60 2.44 5.47
CA ILE A 215 2.98 2.99 6.69
C ILE A 215 2.25 1.87 7.46
N ARG A 216 1.53 0.97 6.77
CA ARG A 216 0.89 -0.17 7.45
C ARG A 216 1.90 -1.06 8.17
N LEU A 217 3.01 -1.36 7.50
CA LEU A 217 4.06 -2.21 8.06
C LEU A 217 4.74 -1.53 9.25
N ASP A 218 5.04 -0.23 9.15
CA ASP A 218 5.65 0.56 10.21
C ASP A 218 4.73 0.66 11.43
N LEU A 219 3.43 0.88 11.20
CA LEU A 219 2.42 0.89 12.27
C LEU A 219 2.42 -0.43 13.02
N LEU A 220 2.34 -1.57 12.32
CA LEU A 220 2.36 -2.90 12.95
C LEU A 220 3.66 -3.15 13.72
N THR A 221 4.79 -2.75 13.14
CA THR A 221 6.12 -2.90 13.76
C THR A 221 6.24 -2.05 15.02
N GLN A 222 5.73 -0.83 15.00
CA GLN A 222 5.68 0.05 16.16
C GLN A 222 4.79 -0.53 17.26
N GLN A 223 3.64 -1.12 16.91
CA GLN A 223 2.78 -1.77 17.89
C GLN A 223 3.49 -2.95 18.56
N LEU A 224 4.12 -3.83 17.79
CA LEU A 224 4.92 -4.95 18.33
C LEU A 224 6.01 -4.48 19.30
N ARG A 225 6.80 -3.48 18.89
CA ARG A 225 7.84 -2.88 19.74
C ARG A 225 7.26 -2.31 21.03
N THR A 226 6.10 -1.68 20.95
CA THR A 226 5.44 -1.09 22.13
C THR A 226 4.97 -2.19 23.08
N ARG A 227 4.42 -3.29 22.56
CA ARG A 227 4.01 -4.45 23.36
C ARG A 227 5.19 -5.14 24.03
N GLU A 228 6.30 -5.33 23.31
CA GLU A 228 7.51 -5.91 23.85
C GLU A 228 8.07 -5.06 25.01
N ARG A 229 8.17 -3.73 24.81
CA ARG A 229 8.59 -2.81 25.88
C ARG A 229 7.71 -2.93 27.12
N ILE A 230 6.39 -2.96 26.95
CA ILE A 230 5.44 -3.11 28.07
C ILE A 230 5.66 -4.46 28.77
N ARG A 231 5.86 -5.54 28.03
CA ARG A 231 6.17 -6.86 28.59
C ARG A 231 7.47 -6.83 29.41
N ASP A 232 8.52 -6.20 28.89
CA ASP A 232 9.81 -6.08 29.56
C ASP A 232 9.73 -5.27 30.85
N TYR A 233 8.93 -4.19 30.86
CA TYR A 233 8.66 -3.44 32.09
C TYR A 233 7.95 -4.29 33.15
N HIS A 234 7.00 -5.14 32.75
CA HIS A 234 6.27 -6.00 33.67
C HIS A 234 7.08 -7.24 34.12
N SER A 235 8.03 -7.71 33.31
CA SER A 235 8.83 -8.91 33.62
C SER A 235 9.99 -8.63 34.58
N GLN A 236 10.43 -7.38 34.74
CA GLN A 236 11.48 -7.03 35.69
C GLN A 236 10.94 -6.96 37.14
N PRO A 237 11.37 -7.85 38.06
CA PRO A 237 10.78 -8.00 39.39
C PRO A 237 11.19 -6.92 40.42
N TYR A 238 11.97 -5.91 40.03
CA TYR A 238 12.66 -5.03 40.99
C TYR A 238 12.09 -3.61 41.20
N MET A 239 11.01 -3.20 40.51
CA MET A 239 10.52 -1.80 40.59
C MET A 239 9.18 -1.60 41.30
N VAL A 240 8.49 -2.66 41.72
CA VAL A 240 7.19 -2.55 42.42
C VAL A 240 7.32 -2.70 43.95
N ALA A 241 8.49 -3.10 44.47
CA ALA A 241 8.65 -3.47 45.87
C ALA A 241 9.20 -2.37 46.82
N ASP A 242 9.74 -1.25 46.32
CA ASP A 242 10.57 -0.35 47.16
C ASP A 242 9.87 0.92 47.69
N SER A 243 8.54 1.08 47.51
CA SER A 243 7.83 2.28 47.98
C SER A 243 6.99 2.10 49.25
N ARG A 244 7.01 0.91 49.89
CA ARG A 244 6.21 0.62 51.10
C ARG A 244 7.02 0.47 52.40
N ARG A 245 8.31 0.81 52.41
CA ARG A 245 9.11 0.83 53.64
C ARG A 245 9.81 2.17 53.84
N ILE A 246 9.11 3.11 54.46
CA ILE A 246 9.74 4.20 55.21
C ILE A 246 9.01 4.24 56.57
N PRO A 247 9.75 4.23 57.71
CA PRO A 247 9.24 4.02 59.06
C PRO A 247 8.35 5.16 59.61
#